data_AF-A0A4R8MTN7-F1
#
_entry.id   AF-A0A4R8MTN7-F1
#
_cell.length_a   1.000
_cell.length_b   1.000
_cell.length_c   1.000
_cell.angle_alpha   90.00
_cell.angle_beta   90.00
_cell.angle_gamma   90.00
#
_symmetry.space_group_name_H-M   'P 1'
#
loop_
_entity.id
_entity.type
_entity.pdbx_description
1 polymer ?
#
loop_
_entity_poly.entity_id
_entity_poly.type
_entity_poly.pdbx_seq_one_letter_code
_entity_poly.pdbx_strand_id
1 'polypeptide(L)'
;MWNPSQKTRTLTSRILIGLFSMTMIFHILALLQVIPFQYLWGGRLSSVEEMYVMESVSLLVNAFFLWSSFQYTRYLNQGLVPIWIRIVFGFIGTIFLLNTIGNLVAVTDLETLLATPVTAILSVICFSLVPKYENKTSEL
;
A
#
# COMPACT_ATOMS: atom_id res chain seq x y z
N MET A 1 -19.99 -10.85 -10.03
CA MET A 1 -18.57 -10.51 -9.80
C MET A 1 -18.44 -9.00 -9.77
N TRP A 2 -17.95 -8.41 -8.68
CA TRP A 2 -17.71 -6.97 -8.59
C TRP A 2 -16.63 -6.56 -9.60
N ASN A 3 -16.91 -5.58 -10.46
CA ASN A 3 -15.94 -4.99 -11.38
C ASN A 3 -16.12 -3.46 -11.40
N PRO A 4 -15.24 -2.70 -10.71
CA PRO A 4 -15.42 -1.26 -10.56
C PRO A 4 -15.24 -0.53 -11.90
N SER A 5 -15.91 0.62 -12.04
CA SER A 5 -15.79 1.46 -13.23
C SER A 5 -14.36 1.96 -13.43
N GLN A 6 -14.00 2.35 -14.66
CA GLN A 6 -12.70 2.96 -14.95
C GLN A 6 -12.42 4.17 -14.06
N LYS A 7 -13.42 5.06 -13.88
CA LYS A 7 -13.31 6.24 -13.03
C LYS A 7 -12.94 5.87 -11.59
N THR A 8 -13.60 4.85 -11.04
CA THR A 8 -13.30 4.32 -9.71
C THR A 8 -11.87 3.79 -9.65
N ARG A 9 -11.45 2.94 -10.60
CA ARG A 9 -10.09 2.37 -10.63
C ARG A 9 -9.00 3.43 -10.77
N THR A 10 -9.24 4.47 -11.57
CA THR A 10 -8.33 5.62 -11.70
C THR A 10 -8.23 6.40 -10.39
N LEU A 11 -9.36 6.69 -9.73
CA LEU A 11 -9.37 7.37 -8.44
C LEU A 11 -8.61 6.56 -7.39
N THR A 12 -8.93 5.27 -7.27
CA THR A 12 -8.28 4.33 -6.35
C THR A 12 -6.77 4.27 -6.58
N SER A 13 -6.31 4.18 -7.84
CA SER A 13 -4.89 4.17 -8.14
C SER A 13 -4.18 5.49 -7.81
N ARG A 14 -4.85 6.64 -7.96
CA ARG A 14 -4.30 7.95 -7.56
C ARG A 14 -4.19 8.09 -6.04
N ILE A 15 -5.20 7.60 -5.32
CA ILE A 15 -5.16 7.54 -3.84
C ILE A 15 -3.96 6.72 -3.38
N LEU A 16 -3.73 5.55 -3.97
CA LEU A 16 -2.58 4.70 -3.65
C LEU A 16 -1.24 5.39 -3.93
N ILE A 17 -1.10 6.06 -5.08
CA ILE A 17 0.11 6.83 -5.41
C ILE A 17 0.37 7.90 -4.34
N GLY A 18 -0.66 8.65 -3.94
CA GLY A 18 -0.55 9.66 -2.89
C GLY A 18 -0.16 9.05 -1.53
N LEU A 19 -0.84 7.98 -1.12
CA LEU A 19 -0.57 7.30 0.15
C LEU A 19 0.84 6.70 0.20
N PHE A 20 1.25 5.93 -0.82
CA PHE A 20 2.60 5.36 -0.84
C PHE A 20 3.68 6.45 -0.92
N SER A 21 3.44 7.57 -1.61
CA SER A 21 4.38 8.71 -1.58
C SER A 21 4.51 9.31 -0.19
N MET A 22 3.40 9.47 0.54
CA MET A 22 3.43 9.97 1.92
C MET A 22 4.11 8.97 2.86
N THR A 23 3.86 7.67 2.69
CA THR A 23 4.52 6.60 3.45
C THR A 23 6.03 6.54 3.17
N MET A 24 6.48 6.81 1.94
CA MET A 24 7.92 6.95 1.64
C MET A 24 8.55 8.06 2.48
N ILE A 25 7.88 9.23 2.57
CA ILE A 25 8.36 10.36 3.36
C ILE A 25 8.43 9.97 4.84
N PHE A 26 7.42 9.27 5.36
CA PHE A 26 7.43 8.75 6.74
C PHE A 26 8.64 7.85 7.01
N HIS A 27 8.91 6.86 6.16
CA HIS A 27 10.07 5.97 6.33
C HIS A 27 11.40 6.73 6.27
N ILE A 28 11.51 7.74 5.40
CA ILE A 28 12.70 8.61 5.35
C ILE A 28 12.86 9.40 6.66
N LEU A 29 11.78 9.98 7.19
CA LEU A 29 11.81 10.70 8.47
C LEU A 29 12.18 9.78 9.64
N ALA A 30 11.69 8.54 9.63
CA ALA A 30 12.04 7.50 10.61
C ALA A 30 13.53 7.13 10.53
N LEU A 31 14.07 6.92 9.32
CA LEU A 31 15.51 6.68 9.10
C LEU A 31 16.37 7.86 9.54
N LEU A 32 15.87 9.10 9.39
CA LEU A 32 16.52 10.30 9.91
C LEU A 32 16.36 10.50 11.42
N GLN A 33 15.72 9.55 12.13
CA GLN A 33 15.43 9.59 13.56
C GLN A 33 14.61 10.83 14.00
N VAL A 34 13.89 11.46 13.08
CA VAL A 34 12.92 12.53 13.42
C VAL A 34 11.79 11.95 14.27
N ILE A 35 11.46 10.68 14.04
CA ILE A 35 10.50 9.89 14.82
C ILE A 35 11.29 8.91 15.69
N PRO A 36 11.15 8.95 17.03
CA PRO A 36 11.85 8.02 17.91
C PRO A 36 11.44 6.56 17.66
N PHE A 37 12.41 5.65 17.65
CA PHE A 37 12.19 4.25 17.25
C PHE A 37 11.19 3.50 18.13
N GLN A 38 11.01 3.90 19.40
CA GLN A 38 10.00 3.31 20.30
C GLN A 38 8.55 3.51 19.84
N TYR A 39 8.30 4.40 18.88
CA TYR A 39 6.97 4.62 18.30
C TYR A 39 6.75 3.93 16.96
N LEU A 40 7.75 3.19 16.46
CA LEU A 40 7.68 2.47 15.20
C LEU A 40 7.44 0.97 15.46
N TRP A 41 6.84 0.27 14.49
CA TRP A 41 6.60 -1.18 14.52
C TRP A 41 5.93 -1.68 15.81
N GLY A 42 4.91 -0.98 16.26
CA GLY A 42 4.11 -1.34 17.44
C GLY A 42 4.86 -1.15 18.74
N GLY A 43 5.95 -0.38 18.73
CA GLY A 43 6.85 -0.22 19.86
C GLY A 43 7.62 -1.50 20.19
N ARG A 44 7.79 -2.40 19.21
CA ARG A 44 8.45 -3.70 19.41
C ARG A 44 9.92 -3.71 19.02
N LEU A 45 10.42 -2.65 18.39
CA LEU A 45 11.84 -2.52 18.06
C LEU A 45 12.67 -2.45 19.34
N SER A 46 13.74 -3.23 19.36
CA SER A 46 14.67 -3.34 20.49
C SER A 46 15.86 -2.38 20.40
N SER A 47 16.18 -1.89 19.20
CA SER A 47 17.31 -0.97 18.99
C SER A 47 17.15 -0.08 17.75
N VAL A 48 18.03 0.91 17.65
CA VAL A 48 18.12 1.81 16.48
C VAL A 48 18.64 1.06 15.25
N GLU A 49 19.51 0.07 15.42
CA GLU A 49 19.97 -0.79 14.33
C GLU A 49 18.83 -1.61 13.73
N GLU A 50 17.95 -2.15 14.59
CA GLU A 50 16.75 -2.86 14.15
C GLU A 50 15.82 -1.92 13.37
N MET A 51 15.63 -0.69 13.87
CA MET A 51 14.88 0.35 13.16
C MET A 51 15.46 0.59 11.75
N TYR A 52 16.77 0.73 11.60
CA TYR A 52 17.39 0.97 10.30
C TYR A 52 17.13 -0.16 9.31
N VAL A 53 17.23 -1.42 9.74
CA VAL A 53 16.93 -2.58 8.89
C VAL A 53 15.46 -2.56 8.48
N MET A 54 14.57 -2.43 9.46
CA MET A 54 13.12 -2.54 9.25
C MET A 54 12.58 -1.39 8.38
N GLU A 55 12.98 -0.16 8.65
CA GLU A 55 12.58 1.01 7.86
C GLU A 55 13.17 1.00 6.44
N SER A 56 14.39 0.49 6.26
CA SER A 56 14.99 0.34 4.92
C SER A 56 14.23 -0.69 4.08
N VAL A 57 13.86 -1.83 4.67
CA VAL A 57 13.03 -2.84 4.00
C VAL A 57 11.67 -2.25 3.65
N SER A 58 11.01 -1.57 4.59
CA SER A 58 9.72 -0.92 4.35
C SER A 58 9.80 0.13 3.24
N LEU A 59 10.86 0.94 3.20
CA LEU A 59 11.07 1.94 2.16
C LEU A 59 11.20 1.28 0.77
N LEU A 60 11.98 0.20 0.65
CA LEU A 60 12.14 -0.55 -0.60
C LEU A 60 10.83 -1.19 -1.06
N VAL A 61 10.11 -1.84 -0.15
CA VAL A 61 8.82 -2.48 -0.43
C VAL A 61 7.78 -1.42 -0.85
N ASN A 62 7.73 -0.29 -0.16
CA ASN A 62 6.81 0.79 -0.46
C ASN A 62 7.15 1.49 -1.79
N ALA A 63 8.43 1.60 -2.15
CA ALA A 63 8.85 2.06 -3.48
C ALA A 63 8.34 1.11 -4.59
N PHE A 64 8.39 -0.21 -4.36
CA PHE A 64 7.80 -1.19 -5.27
C PHE A 64 6.27 -1.04 -5.39
N PHE A 65 5.57 -0.75 -4.29
CA PHE A 65 4.12 -0.51 -4.30
C PHE A 65 3.75 0.75 -5.08
N LEU A 66 4.52 1.83 -4.90
CA LEU A 66 4.36 3.08 -5.63
C LEU A 66 4.58 2.86 -7.13
N TRP A 67 5.67 2.20 -7.52
CA TRP A 67 5.94 1.83 -8.90
C TRP A 67 4.81 0.98 -9.51
N SER A 68 4.32 -0.02 -8.77
CA SER A 68 3.20 -0.87 -9.21
C SER A 68 1.92 -0.06 -9.45
N SER A 69 1.66 0.96 -8.63
CA SER A 69 0.51 1.85 -8.79
C SER A 69 0.60 2.72 -10.06
N PHE A 70 1.80 3.20 -10.40
CA PHE A 70 2.04 3.87 -11.68
C PHE A 70 1.85 2.93 -12.86
N GLN A 71 2.39 1.70 -12.80
CA GLN A 71 2.20 0.71 -13.87
C GLN A 71 0.72 0.38 -14.06
N TYR A 72 -0.03 0.21 -12.97
CA TYR A 72 -1.46 -0.04 -13.05
C TYR A 72 -2.21 1.10 -13.74
N THR A 73 -1.94 2.36 -13.39
CA THR A 73 -2.53 3.51 -14.09
C THR A 73 -2.18 3.52 -15.57
N ARG A 74 -0.92 3.21 -15.92
CA ARG A 74 -0.48 3.12 -17.32
C ARG A 74 -1.26 2.06 -18.09
N TYR A 75 -1.41 0.85 -17.54
CA TYR A 75 -2.17 -0.23 -18.16
C TYR A 75 -3.67 0.07 -18.23
N LEU A 76 -4.22 0.71 -17.20
CA LEU A 76 -5.62 1.16 -17.20
C LEU A 76 -5.91 2.12 -18.35
N ASN A 77 -4.98 3.05 -18.63
CA ASN A 77 -5.08 3.99 -19.74
C ASN A 77 -4.90 3.32 -21.11
N GLN A 78 -4.19 2.19 -21.18
CA GLN A 78 -4.07 1.36 -22.38
C GLN A 78 -5.28 0.45 -22.62
N GLY A 79 -6.26 0.46 -21.71
CA GLY A 79 -7.53 -0.27 -21.85
C GLY A 79 -7.50 -1.72 -21.39
N LEU A 80 -6.34 -2.28 -21.04
CA LEU A 80 -6.21 -3.64 -20.50
C LEU A 80 -5.22 -3.65 -19.34
N VAL A 81 -5.66 -4.20 -18.20
CA VAL A 81 -4.79 -4.44 -17.05
C VAL A 81 -4.30 -5.89 -17.05
N PRO A 82 -2.99 -6.15 -17.26
CA PRO A 82 -2.43 -7.50 -17.30
C PRO A 82 -2.71 -8.31 -16.02
N ILE A 83 -2.71 -9.64 -16.14
CA ILE A 83 -2.91 -10.50 -14.96
C ILE A 83 -1.81 -10.34 -13.91
N TRP A 84 -0.56 -10.14 -14.32
CA TRP A 84 0.56 -10.02 -13.38
C TRP A 84 0.43 -8.81 -12.46
N ILE A 85 -0.01 -7.65 -12.97
CA ILE A 85 -0.17 -6.46 -12.13
C ILE A 85 -1.36 -6.63 -11.17
N ARG A 86 -2.38 -7.40 -11.57
CA ARG A 86 -3.51 -7.76 -10.71
C ARG A 86 -3.08 -8.69 -9.58
N ILE A 87 -2.20 -9.66 -9.86
CA ILE A 87 -1.60 -10.54 -8.84
C ILE A 87 -0.76 -9.71 -7.86
N VAL A 88 0.03 -8.76 -8.36
CA VAL A 88 0.79 -7.82 -7.50
C VAL A 88 -0.15 -7.07 -6.55
N PHE A 89 -1.27 -6.54 -7.02
CA PHE A 89 -2.25 -5.87 -6.13
C PHE A 89 -2.92 -6.81 -5.13
N GLY A 90 -3.14 -8.09 -5.47
CA GLY A 90 -3.59 -9.09 -4.50
C GLY A 90 -2.54 -9.35 -3.41
N PHE A 91 -1.27 -9.41 -3.79
CA PHE A 91 -0.15 -9.55 -2.85
C PHE A 91 -0.01 -8.34 -1.93
N ILE A 92 -0.02 -7.11 -2.49
CA ILE A 92 0.03 -5.86 -1.72
C ILE A 92 -1.16 -5.78 -0.75
N GLY A 93 -2.37 -6.11 -1.20
CA GLY A 93 -3.57 -6.13 -0.36
C GLY A 93 -3.47 -7.12 0.80
N THR A 94 -2.81 -8.26 0.58
CA THR A 94 -2.53 -9.27 1.63
C THR A 94 -1.51 -8.74 2.64
N ILE A 95 -0.43 -8.10 2.20
CA ILE A 95 0.53 -7.45 3.11
C ILE A 95 -0.18 -6.42 4.00
N PHE A 96 -1.04 -5.57 3.42
CA PHE A 96 -1.77 -4.59 4.22
C PHE A 96 -2.80 -5.20 5.16
N LEU A 97 -3.43 -6.32 4.77
CA LEU A 97 -4.30 -7.08 5.67
C LEU A 97 -3.52 -7.63 6.88
N LEU A 98 -2.35 -8.20 6.63
CA LEU A 98 -1.46 -8.67 7.70
C LEU A 98 -0.99 -7.51 8.58
N ASN A 99 -0.70 -6.34 7.99
CA ASN A 99 -0.40 -5.12 8.77
C ASN A 99 -1.59 -4.68 9.62
N THR A 100 -2.82 -4.76 9.13
CA THR A 100 -4.02 -4.47 9.94
C THR A 100 -4.10 -5.39 11.15
N ILE A 101 -3.83 -6.68 10.97
CA ILE A 101 -3.80 -7.64 12.09
C ILE A 101 -2.67 -7.28 13.06
N GLY A 102 -1.47 -6.94 12.56
CA GLY A 102 -0.33 -6.49 13.38
C GLY A 102 -0.65 -5.23 14.19
N ASN A 103 -1.29 -4.25 13.58
CA ASN A 103 -1.67 -2.99 14.23
C ASN A 103 -2.76 -3.19 15.30
N LEU A 104 -3.67 -4.17 15.13
CA LEU A 104 -4.66 -4.53 16.15
C LEU A 104 -4.03 -5.13 17.42
N VAL A 105 -2.80 -5.66 17.33
CA VAL A 105 -2.05 -6.22 18.45
C VAL A 105 -0.81 -5.39 18.81
N ALA A 106 -0.76 -4.13 18.34
CA ALA A 106 0.30 -3.19 18.66
C ALA A 106 0.26 -2.79 20.14
N VAL A 107 1.41 -2.45 20.70
CA VAL A 107 1.52 -1.99 22.09
C VAL A 107 1.15 -0.51 22.20
N THR A 108 1.24 0.24 21.10
CA THR A 108 1.00 1.69 21.07
C THR A 108 -0.44 2.02 20.64
N ASP A 109 -1.08 2.93 21.38
CA ASP A 109 -2.43 3.41 21.05
C ASP A 109 -2.47 4.16 19.70
N LEU A 110 -1.36 4.81 19.34
CA LEU A 110 -1.23 5.54 18.08
C LEU A 110 -1.39 4.61 16.87
N GLU A 111 -0.68 3.48 16.86
CA GLU A 111 -0.79 2.53 15.75
C GLU A 111 -2.14 1.82 15.73
N THR A 112 -2.64 1.44 16.91
CA THR A 112 -3.94 0.80 17.03
C THR A 112 -5.06 1.71 16.50
N LEU A 113 -5.02 3.02 16.80
CA LEU A 113 -6.08 3.97 16.42
C LEU A 113 -5.92 4.54 15.01
N LEU A 114 -4.68 4.79 14.55
CA LEU A 114 -4.43 5.46 13.26
C LEU A 114 -3.94 4.51 12.17
N ALA A 115 -2.99 3.61 12.48
CA ALA A 115 -2.42 2.71 11.47
C ALA A 115 -3.39 1.59 11.07
N THR A 116 -4.18 1.07 12.02
CA THR A 116 -5.20 0.04 11.74
C THR A 116 -6.21 0.47 10.65
N PRO A 117 -6.95 1.58 10.79
CA PRO A 117 -7.92 1.97 9.76
C PRO A 117 -7.26 2.28 8.41
N VAL A 118 -6.07 2.88 8.41
CA VAL A 118 -5.33 3.18 7.18
C VAL A 118 -4.95 1.90 6.44
N THR A 119 -4.36 0.93 7.14
CA THR A 119 -3.95 -0.35 6.53
C THR A 119 -5.15 -1.19 6.09
N ALA A 120 -6.26 -1.14 6.83
CA ALA A 120 -7.50 -1.82 6.44
C ALA A 120 -8.08 -1.23 5.13
N ILE A 121 -8.14 0.11 5.03
CA ILE A 121 -8.58 0.81 3.83
C ILE A 121 -7.66 0.47 2.64
N LEU A 122 -6.34 0.49 2.84
CA LEU A 122 -5.36 0.12 1.81
C LEU A 122 -5.55 -1.31 1.32
N SER A 123 -5.81 -2.26 2.23
CA SER A 123 -6.07 -3.65 1.88
C SER A 123 -7.29 -3.78 0.96
N VAL A 124 -8.42 -3.17 1.33
CA VAL A 124 -9.66 -3.19 0.54
C VAL A 124 -9.45 -2.54 -0.84
N ILE A 125 -8.80 -1.37 -0.86
CA ILE A 125 -8.47 -0.63 -2.09
C ILE A 125 -7.64 -1.51 -3.03
N CYS A 126 -6.62 -2.19 -2.52
CA CYS A 126 -5.78 -3.07 -3.34
C CYS A 126 -6.56 -4.25 -3.91
N PHE A 127 -7.39 -4.92 -3.11
CA PHE A 127 -8.23 -6.02 -3.60
C PHE A 127 -9.26 -5.55 -4.64
N SER A 128 -9.74 -4.30 -4.56
CA SER A 128 -10.65 -3.74 -5.56
C SER A 128 -10.02 -3.58 -6.96
N LEU A 129 -8.69 -3.61 -7.07
CA LEU A 129 -7.95 -3.52 -8.34
C LEU A 129 -7.65 -4.88 -8.98
N VAL A 130 -7.88 -5.99 -8.25
CA VAL A 130 -7.68 -7.36 -8.71
C VAL A 130 -8.66 -7.83 -9.80
N PRO A 131 -9.94 -7.39 -9.88
CA PRO A 131 -10.85 -7.79 -10.96
C PRO A 131 -10.34 -7.45 -12.37
N LYS A 132 -10.75 -8.24 -13.37
CA LYS A 132 -10.37 -8.04 -14.78
C LYS A 132 -11.04 -6.77 -15.31
N TYR A 133 -10.27 -5.95 -16.03
CA TYR A 133 -10.79 -4.77 -16.72
C TYR A 133 -10.29 -4.75 -18.15
N GLU A 134 -11.26 -4.59 -19.02
CA GLU A 134 -11.11 -4.42 -20.45
C GLU A 134 -12.00 -3.25 -20.84
N ASN A 135 -11.47 -2.33 -21.61
CA ASN A 135 -12.26 -1.24 -22.15
C ASN A 135 -13.30 -1.82 -23.12
N LYS A 136 -14.59 -1.52 -22.92
CA LYS A 136 -15.68 -2.02 -23.77
C LYS A 136 -15.71 -1.41 -25.17
N THR A 137 -14.79 -0.52 -25.53
CA THR A 137 -14.75 0.11 -26.87
C THR A 137 -13.96 -0.69 -27.92
N SER A 138 -13.54 -1.94 -27.65
CA SER A 138 -12.88 -2.78 -28.66
C SER A 138 -13.83 -3.58 -29.56
N GLU A 139 -15.12 -3.24 -29.57
CA GLU A 139 -16.14 -3.85 -30.43
C GLU A 139 -16.81 -2.82 -31.38
N LEU A 140 -15.99 -2.01 -32.06
CA LEU A 140 -16.42 -1.22 -33.23
C LEU A 140 -15.43 -1.44 -34.38
#